data_AF-A0A7K4H2R3-F1
#
_entry.id   AF-A0A7K4H2R3-F1
#
_cell.length_a   1.000
_cell.length_b   1.000
_cell.length_c   1.000
_cell.angle_alpha   90.00
_cell.angle_beta   90.00
_cell.angle_gamma   90.00
#
_symmetry.space_group_name_H-M   'P 1'
#
loop_
_entity.id
_entity.type
_entity.pdbx_description
1 polymer ?
#
loop_
_entity_poly.entity_id
_entity_poly.type
_entity_poly.pdbx_seq_one_letter_code
_entity_poly.pdbx_strand_id
1 'polypeptide(L)'
;GFIVFFLIGIGLGGSLYSKDLIVSDIIDEDEVNTGIRRDASYFGIYIFILRLANVFVFLSIGLVFTNVGWTIFEPEAVTQEIVVGLRLLGFVFPAIALVVIILAMYKYPLDGKYLNEIREKLVVIHEEKKAKIEA
;
A
#
# COMPACT_ATOMS: atom_id res chain seq x y z
N GLY A 1 20.94 -15.87 -7.75
CA GLY A 1 20.59 -14.45 -7.99
C GLY A 1 19.37 -14.31 -8.87
N PHE A 2 19.53 -14.47 -10.18
CA PHE A 2 18.48 -14.19 -11.19
C PHE A 2 17.16 -14.94 -11.00
N ILE A 3 17.19 -16.22 -10.61
CA ILE A 3 15.95 -17.00 -10.36
C ILE A 3 15.15 -16.42 -9.18
N VAL A 4 15.83 -15.96 -8.12
CA VAL A 4 15.18 -15.36 -6.95
C VAL A 4 14.56 -14.01 -7.33
N PHE A 5 15.29 -13.18 -8.07
CA PHE A 5 14.75 -11.91 -8.57
C PHE A 5 13.56 -12.10 -9.52
N PHE A 6 13.59 -13.14 -10.35
CA PHE A 6 12.46 -13.49 -11.22
C PHE A 6 11.20 -13.82 -10.41
N LEU A 7 11.32 -14.66 -9.36
CA LEU A 7 10.20 -15.01 -8.49
C LEU A 7 9.66 -13.80 -7.71
N ILE A 8 10.55 -12.93 -7.21
CA ILE A 8 10.15 -11.67 -6.56
C ILE A 8 9.39 -10.79 -7.54
N GLY A 9 9.83 -10.70 -8.80
CA GLY A 9 9.20 -9.88 -9.83
C GLY A 9 7.75 -10.26 -10.10
N ILE A 10 7.42 -11.55 -10.10
CA ILE A 10 6.04 -12.04 -10.29
C ILE A 10 5.12 -11.51 -9.17
N GLY A 11 5.57 -11.58 -7.91
CA GLY A 11 4.79 -11.08 -6.78
C GLY A 11 4.64 -9.56 -6.77
N LEU A 12 5.71 -8.83 -7.12
CA LEU A 12 5.68 -7.37 -7.15
C LEU A 12 4.75 -6.83 -8.24
N GLY A 13 4.67 -7.47 -9.41
CA GLY A 13 3.85 -7.02 -10.54
C GLY A 13 2.38 -6.79 -10.18
N GLY A 14 1.74 -7.73 -9.47
CA GLY A 14 0.35 -7.59 -9.05
C GLY A 14 0.16 -6.49 -8.00
N SER A 15 1.06 -6.44 -7.01
CA SER A 15 0.95 -5.51 -5.88
C SER A 15 1.11 -4.03 -6.25
N LEU A 16 1.74 -3.71 -7.38
CA LEU A 16 1.94 -2.32 -7.80
C LEU A 16 0.61 -1.63 -8.13
N TYR A 17 -0.34 -2.35 -8.74
CA TYR A 17 -1.62 -1.79 -9.18
C TYR A 17 -2.73 -1.95 -8.14
N SER A 18 -2.65 -2.95 -7.25
CA SER A 18 -3.72 -3.23 -6.29
C SER A 18 -4.07 -2.04 -5.40
N LYS A 19 -3.09 -1.20 -5.05
CA LYS A 19 -3.26 -0.09 -4.11
C LYS A 19 -4.14 1.01 -4.69
N ASP A 20 -3.87 1.42 -5.92
CA ASP A 20 -4.58 2.51 -6.57
C ASP A 20 -6.02 2.08 -6.90
N LEU A 21 -6.23 0.81 -7.25
CA LEU A 21 -7.56 0.25 -7.48
C LEU A 21 -8.40 0.27 -6.20
N ILE A 22 -7.86 -0.17 -5.07
CA ILE A 22 -8.57 -0.17 -3.77
C ILE A 22 -8.97 1.26 -3.37
N VAL A 23 -8.07 2.24 -3.55
CA VAL A 23 -8.39 3.64 -3.24
C VAL A 23 -9.49 4.16 -4.17
N SER A 24 -9.44 3.81 -5.46
CA SER A 24 -10.51 4.16 -6.41
C SER A 24 -11.85 3.57 -6.02
N ASP A 25 -11.90 2.27 -5.68
CA ASP A 25 -13.15 1.60 -5.30
C ASP A 25 -13.76 2.22 -4.02
N ILE A 26 -12.94 2.69 -3.07
CA ILE A 26 -13.40 3.41 -1.87
C ILE A 26 -13.96 4.81 -2.21
N ILE A 27 -13.29 5.54 -3.11
CA ILE A 27 -13.76 6.85 -3.58
C ILE A 27 -15.11 6.71 -4.27
N ASP A 28 -15.23 5.68 -5.10
CA ASP A 28 -16.44 5.33 -5.84
C ASP A 28 -17.59 4.98 -4.87
N GLU A 29 -17.32 4.20 -3.82
CA GLU A 29 -18.28 3.93 -2.74
C GLU A 29 -18.70 5.21 -1.99
N ASP A 30 -17.77 6.11 -1.65
CA ASP A 30 -18.10 7.39 -1.01
C ASP A 30 -18.93 8.30 -1.92
N GLU A 31 -18.66 8.29 -3.23
CA GLU A 31 -19.48 9.04 -4.20
C GLU A 31 -20.91 8.48 -4.26
N VAL A 32 -21.11 7.16 -4.25
CA VAL A 32 -22.45 6.56 -4.22
C VAL A 32 -23.21 6.95 -2.95
N ASN A 33 -22.52 6.97 -1.81
CA ASN A 33 -23.16 7.26 -0.52
C ASN A 33 -23.42 8.76 -0.28
N THR A 34 -22.55 9.64 -0.78
CA THR A 34 -22.62 11.09 -0.50
C THR A 34 -23.08 11.93 -1.69
N GLY A 35 -23.06 11.37 -2.91
CA GLY A 35 -23.33 12.07 -4.17
C GLY A 35 -22.20 13.00 -4.63
N ILE A 36 -21.15 13.19 -3.82
CA ILE A 36 -20.04 14.13 -4.06
C ILE A 36 -18.76 13.33 -4.31
N ARG A 37 -18.08 13.64 -5.42
CA ARG A 37 -16.80 13.03 -5.76
C ARG A 37 -15.66 13.73 -5.03
N ARG A 38 -14.87 12.99 -4.23
CA ARG A 38 -13.85 13.55 -3.31
C ARG A 38 -12.43 13.04 -3.57
N ASP A 39 -12.06 12.85 -4.84
CA ASP A 39 -10.79 12.24 -5.25
C ASP A 39 -9.58 12.89 -4.58
N ALA A 40 -9.49 14.22 -4.60
CA ALA A 40 -8.35 14.95 -4.05
C ALA A 40 -8.15 14.75 -2.54
N SER A 41 -9.25 14.62 -1.78
CA SER A 41 -9.18 14.42 -0.33
C SER A 41 -8.66 13.04 0.02
N TYR A 42 -9.20 12.00 -0.64
CA TYR A 42 -8.76 10.62 -0.42
C TYR A 42 -7.31 10.41 -0.87
N PHE A 43 -6.94 10.88 -2.06
CA PHE A 43 -5.56 10.81 -2.53
C PHE A 43 -4.60 11.62 -1.66
N GLY A 44 -5.02 12.79 -1.16
CA GLY A 44 -4.21 13.59 -0.24
C GLY A 44 -3.85 12.85 1.04
N ILE A 45 -4.85 12.20 1.67
CA ILE A 45 -4.64 11.37 2.87
C ILE A 45 -3.79 10.15 2.53
N TYR A 46 -4.08 9.46 1.43
CA TYR A 46 -3.32 8.29 0.99
C TYR A 46 -1.82 8.60 0.83
N ILE A 47 -1.48 9.68 0.10
CA ILE A 47 -0.10 10.10 -0.11
C ILE A 47 0.56 10.51 1.21
N PHE A 48 -0.17 11.20 2.10
CA PHE A 48 0.32 11.55 3.42
C PHE A 48 0.71 10.30 4.24
N ILE A 49 -0.14 9.28 4.25
CA ILE A 49 0.15 8.00 4.93
C ILE A 49 1.37 7.31 4.31
N LEU A 50 1.52 7.32 2.97
CA LEU A 50 2.71 6.78 2.31
C LEU A 50 3.99 7.52 2.75
N ARG A 51 3.93 8.84 2.94
CA ARG A 51 5.07 9.62 3.43
C ARG A 51 5.42 9.25 4.87
N LEU A 52 4.42 9.09 5.73
CA LEU A 52 4.63 8.60 7.10
C LEU A 52 5.22 7.18 7.11
N ALA A 53 4.76 6.29 6.24
CA ALA A 53 5.32 4.95 6.11
C ALA A 53 6.83 4.98 5.81
N ASN A 54 7.30 5.90 4.96
CA ASN A 54 8.72 6.07 4.69
C ASN A 54 9.52 6.50 5.95
N VAL A 55 8.92 7.29 6.84
CA VAL A 55 9.55 7.63 8.13
C VAL A 55 9.77 6.36 8.95
N PHE A 56 8.79 5.46 9.03
CA PHE A 56 8.94 4.18 9.72
C PHE A 56 10.02 3.29 9.10
N VAL A 57 10.20 3.33 7.78
CA VAL A 57 11.30 2.63 7.09
C VAL A 57 12.65 3.16 7.58
N PHE A 58 12.86 4.48 7.58
CA PHE A 58 14.11 5.07 8.05
C PHE A 58 14.36 4.82 9.53
N LEU A 59 13.33 4.89 10.37
CA LEU A 59 13.43 4.53 11.78
C LEU A 59 13.83 3.07 11.98
N SER A 60 13.27 2.15 11.19
CA SER A 60 13.60 0.73 11.26
C SER A 60 15.06 0.47 10.87
N ILE A 61 15.53 1.11 9.79
CA ILE A 61 16.93 1.05 9.37
C ILE A 61 17.85 1.60 10.47
N GLY A 62 17.56 2.79 10.99
CA GLY A 62 18.36 3.43 12.04
C GLY A 62 18.42 2.59 13.33
N LEU A 63 17.29 1.99 13.72
CA LEU A 63 17.21 1.09 14.87
C LEU A 63 18.17 -0.08 14.70
N VAL A 64 18.10 -0.79 13.57
CA VAL A 64 18.97 -1.96 13.37
C VAL A 64 20.43 -1.57 13.28
N PHE A 65 20.77 -0.52 12.53
CA PHE A 65 22.16 -0.12 12.31
C PHE A 65 22.84 0.33 13.62
N THR A 66 22.10 1.02 14.48
CA THR A 66 22.60 1.42 15.80
C THR A 66 22.85 0.21 16.71
N ASN A 67 21.98 -0.81 16.64
CA ASN A 67 22.12 -2.01 17.48
C ASN A 67 23.24 -2.96 17.03
N VAL A 68 23.54 -3.03 15.73
CA VAL A 68 24.60 -3.91 15.21
C VAL A 68 25.96 -3.20 15.04
N GLY A 69 26.08 -1.97 15.55
CA GLY A 69 27.34 -1.20 15.50
C GLY A 69 27.75 -0.74 14.10
N TRP A 70 26.84 -0.76 13.12
CA TRP A 70 27.12 -0.38 11.73
C TRP A 70 26.65 1.05 11.42
N THR A 71 27.06 1.99 12.27
CA THR A 71 26.77 3.42 12.08
C THR A 71 27.69 4.07 11.05
N ILE A 72 28.86 3.49 10.81
CA ILE A 72 29.84 3.89 9.80
C ILE A 72 30.04 2.73 8.82
N PHE A 73 29.97 3.01 7.53
CA PHE A 73 30.17 2.01 6.50
C PHE A 73 31.64 1.62 6.39
N GLU A 74 32.01 0.50 7.01
CA GLU A 74 33.35 -0.09 6.95
C GLU A 74 33.27 -1.51 6.36
N PRO A 75 33.50 -1.69 5.04
CA PRO A 75 33.31 -2.97 4.37
C PRO A 75 34.29 -4.06 4.80
N GLU A 76 35.42 -3.70 5.43
CA GLU A 76 36.40 -4.64 5.98
C GLU A 76 36.01 -5.15 7.39
N ALA A 77 35.06 -4.48 8.06
CA ALA A 77 34.64 -4.76 9.44
C ALA A 77 33.29 -5.50 9.53
N VAL A 78 32.86 -6.20 8.47
CA VAL A 78 31.57 -6.91 8.46
C VAL A 78 31.58 -8.10 9.43
N THR A 79 30.94 -7.92 10.58
CA THR A 79 30.74 -8.99 11.57
C THR A 79 29.50 -9.83 11.25
N GLN A 80 29.39 -11.02 11.86
CA GLN A 80 28.18 -11.85 11.73
C GLN A 80 26.93 -11.14 12.24
N GLU A 81 27.05 -10.28 13.25
CA GLU A 81 25.95 -9.49 13.83
C GLU A 81 25.38 -8.50 12.81
N ILE A 82 26.24 -7.82 12.04
CA ILE A 82 25.83 -6.90 10.97
C ILE A 82 25.04 -7.67 9.90
N VAL A 83 25.52 -8.85 9.49
CA VAL A 83 24.82 -9.69 8.51
C VAL A 83 23.45 -10.13 9.02
N VAL A 84 23.34 -10.51 10.29
CA VAL A 84 22.05 -10.87 10.92
C VAL A 84 21.13 -9.65 10.97
N GLY A 85 21.62 -8.48 11.38
CA GLY A 85 20.84 -7.24 11.37
C GLY A 85 20.24 -6.92 10.00
N LEU A 86 21.06 -7.01 8.94
CA LEU A 86 20.59 -6.76 7.57
C LEU A 86 19.55 -7.78 7.11
N ARG A 87 19.69 -9.05 7.50
CA ARG A 87 18.68 -10.09 7.22
C ARG A 87 17.37 -9.81 7.95
N LEU A 88 17.44 -9.34 9.20
CA LEU A 88 16.25 -8.97 9.98
C LEU A 88 15.52 -7.78 9.34
N LEU A 89 16.24 -6.77 8.84
CA LEU A 89 15.65 -5.67 8.07
C LEU A 89 14.92 -6.16 6.81
N GLY A 90 15.54 -7.07 6.07
CA GLY A 90 14.97 -7.61 4.83
C GLY A 90 13.80 -8.58 5.02
N PHE A 91 13.63 -9.15 6.22
CA PHE A 91 12.63 -10.19 6.45
C PHE A 91 11.58 -9.81 7.51
N VAL A 92 12.00 -9.46 8.73
CA VAL A 92 11.08 -9.31 9.86
C VAL A 92 10.15 -8.12 9.69
N PHE A 93 10.68 -6.94 9.33
CA PHE A 93 9.86 -5.74 9.16
C PHE A 93 8.88 -5.88 7.99
N PRO A 94 9.29 -6.33 6.78
CA PRO A 94 8.35 -6.63 5.70
C PRO A 94 7.33 -7.71 6.06
N ALA A 95 7.72 -8.76 6.79
CA ALA A 95 6.80 -9.82 7.20
C ALA A 95 5.71 -9.30 8.15
N ILE A 96 6.07 -8.46 9.13
CA ILE A 96 5.09 -7.83 10.02
C ILE A 96 4.12 -6.96 9.22
N ALA A 97 4.63 -6.13 8.30
CA ALA A 97 3.79 -5.29 7.45
C ALA A 97 2.84 -6.13 6.56
N LEU A 98 3.31 -7.26 6.01
CA LEU A 98 2.48 -8.18 5.24
C LEU A 98 1.37 -8.81 6.08
N VAL A 99 1.67 -9.25 7.32
CA VAL A 99 0.65 -9.80 8.22
C VAL A 99 -0.43 -8.75 8.51
N VAL A 100 -0.04 -7.51 8.79
CA VAL A 100 -0.99 -6.40 9.03
C VAL A 100 -1.87 -6.17 7.80
N ILE A 101 -1.29 -6.16 6.59
CA ILE A 101 -2.04 -5.99 5.34
C ILE A 101 -3.01 -7.15 5.12
N ILE A 102 -2.59 -8.40 5.33
CA ILE A 102 -3.47 -9.58 5.18
C ILE A 102 -4.66 -9.48 6.13
N LEU A 103 -4.44 -9.10 7.38
CA LEU A 103 -5.51 -8.94 8.36
C LEU A 103 -6.46 -7.79 8.00
N ALA A 104 -5.94 -6.68 7.47
CA ALA A 104 -6.74 -5.55 7.00
C ALA A 104 -7.59 -5.94 5.78
N MET A 105 -6.98 -6.62 4.80
CA MET A 105 -7.66 -7.08 3.59
C MET A 105 -8.71 -8.15 3.88
N TYR A 106 -8.52 -8.99 4.89
CA TYR A 106 -9.54 -9.96 5.31
C TYR A 106 -10.85 -9.29 5.78
N LYS A 107 -10.78 -8.03 6.24
CA LYS A 107 -11.95 -7.24 6.65
C LYS A 107 -12.43 -6.26 5.58
N TYR A 108 -11.80 -6.24 4.41
CA TYR A 108 -12.15 -5.31 3.34
C TYR A 108 -13.47 -5.76 2.68
N PRO A 109 -14.57 -4.97 2.80
CA PRO A 109 -15.90 -5.42 2.40
C PRO A 109 -16.21 -5.19 0.91
N LEU A 110 -15.38 -4.41 0.22
CA LEU A 110 -15.56 -4.02 -1.18
C LEU A 110 -15.04 -5.12 -2.11
N ASP A 111 -15.73 -6.25 -2.10
CA ASP A 111 -15.45 -7.38 -2.99
C ASP A 111 -16.74 -7.98 -3.60
N GLY A 112 -16.54 -8.80 -4.64
CA GLY A 112 -17.59 -9.61 -5.25
C GLY A 112 -18.88 -8.86 -5.62
N LYS A 113 -19.98 -9.25 -4.98
CA LYS A 113 -21.32 -8.71 -5.27
C LYS A 113 -21.45 -7.24 -4.87
N TYR A 114 -20.94 -6.87 -3.70
CA TYR A 114 -21.08 -5.52 -3.19
C TYR A 114 -20.34 -4.51 -4.08
N LEU A 115 -19.13 -4.87 -4.53
CA LEU A 115 -18.38 -4.03 -5.47
C LEU A 115 -19.13 -3.83 -6.80
N ASN A 116 -19.79 -4.86 -7.33
CA ASN A 116 -20.57 -4.74 -8.56
C ASN A 116 -21.80 -3.83 -8.37
N GLU A 117 -22.50 -3.95 -7.23
CA GLU A 117 -23.63 -3.07 -6.91
C GLU A 117 -23.22 -1.59 -6.83
N ILE A 118 -22.06 -1.29 -6.26
CA ILE A 118 -21.51 0.08 -6.20
C ILE A 118 -21.24 0.60 -7.62
N ARG A 119 -20.62 -0.20 -8.48
CA ARG A 119 -20.34 0.17 -9.89
C ARG A 119 -21.61 0.46 -10.68
N GLU A 120 -22.64 -0.37 -10.54
CA GLU A 120 -23.93 -0.16 -11.21
C GLU A 120 -24.59 1.14 -10.75
N LYS A 121 -24.63 1.40 -9.44
CA LYS A 121 -25.18 2.66 -8.90
C LYS A 121 -24.43 3.89 -9.40
N LEU A 122 -23.11 3.78 -9.53
CA LEU A 122 -22.26 4.87 -10.00
C LEU A 122 -22.58 5.29 -11.44
N VAL A 123 -22.81 4.31 -12.33
CA VAL A 123 -23.20 4.56 -13.72
C VAL A 123 -24.50 5.37 -13.77
N VAL A 124 -25.51 4.95 -13.00
CA VAL A 124 -26.80 5.68 -12.93
C VAL A 124 -26.61 7.11 -12.44
N ILE A 125 -25.84 7.31 -11.37
CA ILE A 125 -25.56 8.65 -10.83
C ILE A 125 -24.86 9.54 -11.87
N HIS A 126 -23.92 8.99 -12.64
CA HIS A 126 -23.22 9.74 -13.68
C HIS A 126 -24.12 10.09 -14.86
N GLU A 127 -25.00 9.19 -15.28
CA GLU A 127 -26.01 9.45 -16.32
C GLU A 127 -26.99 10.56 -15.88
N GLU A 128 -27.49 10.50 -14.64
CA GLU A 128 -28.39 11.53 -14.09
C GLU A 128 -27.70 12.91 -14.00
N LYS A 129 -26.44 12.95 -13.54
CA LYS A 129 -25.66 14.19 -13.47
C LYS A 129 -25.45 14.78 -14.87
N LYS A 130 -25.17 13.94 -15.87
CA LYS A 130 -24.98 14.37 -17.26
C LYS A 130 -26.28 14.93 -17.85
N ALA A 131 -27.39 14.22 -17.68
CA ALA A 131 -28.71 14.67 -18.17
C ALA A 131 -29.13 16.03 -17.59
N LYS A 132 -28.78 16.32 -16.33
CA LYS A 132 -29.04 17.62 -15.69
C LYS A 132 -28.21 18.77 -16.24
N ILE A 133 -27.05 18.50 -16.82
CA ILE A 133 -26.17 19.52 -17.42
C ILE A 133 -26.60 19.81 -18.88
N GLU A 134 -27.15 18.81 -19.56
CA GLU A 134 -27.60 18.92 -20.96
C GLU A 134 -29.03 19.50 -21.12
N ALA A 135 -29.79 19.63 -20.02
CA ALA A 135 -31.13 20.21 -19.97
C ALA A 135 -31.11 21.72 -19.66
#